data_AF-S9UV07-F1
#
_entry.id   AF-S9UV07-F1
#
_cell.length_a   1.000
_cell.length_b   1.000
_cell.length_c   1.000
_cell.angle_alpha   90.00
_cell.angle_beta   90.00
_cell.angle_gamma   90.00
#
_symmetry.space_group_name_H-M   'P 1'
#
loop_
_entity.id
_entity.type
_entity.pdbx_description
1 polymer ?
#
loop_
_entity_poly.entity_id
_entity_poly.type
_entity_poly.pdbx_seq_one_letter_code
_entity_poly.pdbx_strand_id
1 'polypeptide(L)'
;MAGVEAVIHDSAMTWDLQQDCVDCAAYALRELNLTDQNKIAEFIKSEMDSKYGLLWYCVCGHSFGSLVGHEGGDCIYFSIDDIF
;
A
#
# COMPACT_ATOMS: atom_id res chain seq x y z
N MET A 1 0.59 14.29 -8.14
CA MET A 1 2.00 14.09 -7.74
C MET A 1 2.70 13.44 -8.92
N ALA A 2 3.49 14.20 -9.70
CA ALA A 2 4.13 13.67 -10.91
C ALA A 2 5.47 13.03 -10.52
N GLY A 3 5.60 11.71 -10.70
CA GLY A 3 6.91 11.04 -10.64
C GLY A 3 7.03 9.78 -9.79
N VAL A 4 5.94 9.22 -9.27
CA VAL A 4 5.97 7.92 -8.60
C VAL A 4 5.40 6.87 -9.54
N GLU A 5 6.23 5.91 -9.95
CA GLU A 5 5.79 4.81 -10.81
C GLU A 5 5.47 3.60 -9.93
N ALA A 6 4.18 3.25 -9.86
CA ALA A 6 3.72 2.07 -9.17
C ALA A 6 3.44 0.95 -10.17
N VAL A 7 3.96 -0.24 -9.89
CA VAL A 7 3.64 -1.45 -10.67
C VAL A 7 2.65 -2.27 -9.88
N ILE A 8 1.44 -2.39 -10.41
CA ILE A 8 0.39 -3.23 -9.84
C ILE A 8 0.62 -4.66 -10.32
N HIS A 9 0.84 -5.56 -9.38
CA HIS A 9 1.04 -6.98 -9.67
C HIS A 9 -0.28 -7.76 -9.65
N ASP A 10 -1.13 -7.47 -8.66
CA ASP A 10 -2.48 -8.02 -8.55
C ASP A 10 -3.39 -7.05 -7.79
N SER A 11 -4.68 -7.06 -8.12
CA SER A 11 -5.67 -6.17 -7.50
C SER A 11 -7.07 -6.70 -7.68
N ALA A 12 -7.83 -6.74 -6.58
CA ALA A 12 -9.27 -6.95 -6.58
C ALA A 12 -10.05 -5.64 -6.32
N MET A 13 -9.35 -4.49 -6.26
CA MET A 13 -9.92 -3.19 -5.89
C MET A 13 -10.50 -2.42 -7.07
N THR A 14 -11.35 -1.43 -6.76
CA THR A 14 -11.70 -0.38 -7.72
C THR A 14 -10.49 0.50 -8.03
N TRP A 15 -10.50 1.13 -9.20
CA TRP A 15 -9.38 1.99 -9.63
C TRP A 15 -9.11 3.14 -8.63
N ASP A 16 -10.16 3.76 -8.09
CA ASP A 16 -10.03 4.85 -7.13
C ASP A 16 -9.37 4.39 -5.83
N LEU A 17 -9.80 3.24 -5.28
CA LEU A 17 -9.22 2.68 -4.06
C LEU A 17 -7.78 2.22 -4.28
N GLN A 18 -7.50 1.64 -5.45
CA GLN A 18 -6.15 1.25 -5.86
C GLN A 18 -5.22 2.48 -5.92
N GLN A 19 -5.67 3.57 -6.53
CA GLN A 19 -4.89 4.80 -6.63
C GLN A 19 -4.64 5.40 -5.25
N ASP A 20 -5.64 5.38 -4.36
CA ASP A 20 -5.48 5.88 -3.00
C ASP A 20 -4.47 5.05 -2.17
N CYS A 21 -4.44 3.73 -2.33
CA CYS A 21 -3.42 2.87 -1.72
C CYS A 21 -2.01 3.28 -2.19
N VAL A 22 -1.85 3.50 -3.49
CA VAL A 22 -0.57 3.90 -4.10
C VAL A 22 -0.16 5.29 -3.62
N ASP A 23 -1.08 6.25 -3.63
CA ASP A 23 -0.82 7.62 -3.20
C ASP A 23 -0.46 7.68 -1.70
N CYS A 24 -1.14 6.88 -0.87
CA CYS A 24 -0.84 6.76 0.55
C CYS A 24 0.58 6.23 0.78
N ALA A 25 0.96 5.16 0.07
CA ALA A 25 2.30 4.59 0.14
C ALA A 25 3.36 5.56 -0.40
N ALA A 26 3.08 6.24 -1.52
CA ALA A 26 3.95 7.26 -2.09
C ALA A 26 4.19 8.42 -1.11
N TYR A 27 3.15 8.89 -0.43
CA TYR A 27 3.23 9.94 0.58
C TYR A 27 4.11 9.51 1.76
N ALA A 28 3.92 8.28 2.26
CA ALA A 28 4.73 7.70 3.34
C ALA A 28 6.23 7.69 2.97
N LEU A 29 6.54 7.32 1.74
CA LEU A 29 7.91 7.17 1.26
C LEU A 29 8.58 8.50 0.91
N ARG A 30 7.87 9.42 0.25
CA ARG A 30 8.47 10.64 -0.32
C ARG A 30 8.31 11.87 0.56
N GLU A 31 7.13 12.07 1.14
CA GLU A 31 6.83 13.27 1.93
C GLU A 31 7.25 13.05 3.39
N LEU A 32 6.93 11.89 3.95
CA LEU A 32 7.33 11.54 5.33
C LEU A 32 8.74 10.96 5.42
N ASN A 33 9.36 10.61 4.28
CA ASN A 33 10.69 9.97 4.21
C ASN A 33 10.83 8.76 5.15
N LEU A 34 9.77 7.95 5.27
CA LEU A 34 9.83 6.73 6.06
C LEU A 34 10.69 5.70 5.34
N THR A 35 11.70 5.18 6.04
CA THR A 35 12.62 4.15 5.52
C THR A 35 12.48 2.79 6.22
N ASP A 36 11.80 2.76 7.36
CA ASP A 36 11.53 1.55 8.11
C ASP A 36 10.23 0.88 7.60
N GLN A 37 10.34 -0.36 7.15
CA GLN A 37 9.23 -1.13 6.55
C GLN A 37 8.03 -1.27 7.49
N ASN A 38 8.27 -1.44 8.79
CA ASN A 38 7.19 -1.57 9.76
C ASN A 38 6.46 -0.23 9.95
N LYS A 39 7.20 0.88 9.96
CA LYS A 39 6.59 2.22 10.03
C LYS A 39 5.78 2.56 8.78
N ILE A 40 6.26 2.16 7.60
CA ILE A 40 5.52 2.34 6.34
C ILE A 40 4.22 1.53 6.38
N ALA A 41 4.30 0.26 6.76
CA ALA A 41 3.13 -0.61 6.85
C ALA A 41 2.12 -0.10 7.90
N GLU A 42 2.59 0.34 9.06
CA GLU A 42 1.75 0.92 10.12
C GLU A 42 1.05 2.21 9.66
N PHE A 43 1.77 3.08 8.95
CA PHE A 43 1.21 4.30 8.38
C PHE A 43 0.10 3.99 7.38
N ILE A 44 0.38 3.16 6.36
CA ILE A 44 -0.59 2.80 5.32
C ILE A 44 -1.82 2.15 5.96
N LYS A 45 -1.61 1.18 6.85
CA LYS A 45 -2.70 0.53 7.58
C LYS A 45 -3.58 1.56 8.29
N SER A 46 -2.97 2.48 9.04
CA SER A 46 -3.71 3.45 9.86
C SER A 46 -4.51 4.44 9.01
N GLU A 47 -3.96 4.90 7.90
CA GLU A 47 -4.66 5.81 6.98
C GLU A 47 -5.84 5.12 6.29
N MET A 48 -5.65 3.88 5.83
CA MET A 48 -6.72 3.12 5.17
C MET A 48 -7.83 2.74 6.15
N ASP A 49 -7.46 2.30 7.35
CA ASP A 49 -8.38 2.06 8.47
C ASP A 49 -9.25 3.30 8.78
N SER A 50 -8.62 4.48 8.81
CA SER A 50 -9.29 5.75 9.09
C SER A 50 -10.26 6.16 7.97
N LYS A 51 -9.86 5.99 6.71
CA LYS A 51 -10.61 6.45 5.54
C LYS A 51 -11.71 5.49 5.10
N TYR A 52 -11.46 4.19 5.22
CA TYR A 52 -12.30 3.13 4.66
C TYR A 52 -12.92 2.19 5.71
N GLY A 53 -12.55 2.37 6.98
CA GLY A 53 -13.04 1.56 8.09
C GLY A 53 -12.13 0.37 8.39
N LEU A 54 -12.26 -0.15 9.63
CA LEU A 54 -11.48 -1.29 10.10
C LEU A 54 -12.02 -2.62 9.53
N LEU A 55 -11.18 -3.61 9.22
CA LEU A 55 -9.73 -3.69 9.50
C LEU A 55 -8.92 -3.92 8.23
N TRP A 56 -7.88 -3.11 8.05
CA TRP A 56 -6.86 -3.26 7.02
C TRP A 56 -5.62 -3.99 7.56
N TYR A 57 -4.98 -4.73 6.66
CA TYR A 57 -3.71 -5.39 6.88
C TYR A 57 -2.72 -4.90 5.83
N CYS A 58 -1.50 -4.58 6.25
CA CYS A 58 -0.45 -4.12 5.36
C CYS A 58 0.84 -4.91 5.63
N VAL A 59 1.49 -5.36 4.55
CA VAL A 59 2.82 -5.96 4.57
C VAL A 59 3.70 -5.11 3.66
N CYS A 60 4.86 -4.70 4.16
CA CYS A 60 5.85 -3.96 3.39
C CYS A 60 7.19 -4.69 3.47
N GLY A 61 7.84 -4.90 2.33
CA GLY A 61 9.14 -5.57 2.27
C GLY A 61 9.65 -5.77 0.84
N HIS A 62 10.95 -6.04 0.70
CA HIS A 62 11.58 -6.30 -0.61
C HIS A 62 11.27 -7.72 -1.13
N SER A 63 11.31 -8.72 -0.24
CA SER A 63 11.17 -10.12 -0.63
C SER A 63 10.38 -10.86 0.43
N PHE A 64 9.11 -11.12 0.13
CA PHE A 64 8.21 -11.88 0.98
C PHE A 64 7.27 -12.71 0.13
N GLY A 65 6.73 -13.78 0.73
CA GLY A 65 5.58 -14.50 0.19
C GLY A 65 4.42 -14.34 1.15
N SER A 66 3.21 -14.20 0.61
CA SER A 66 1.99 -14.11 1.39
C SER A 66 0.92 -15.02 0.83
N LEU A 67 0.22 -15.73 1.71
CA LEU A 67 -1.00 -16.47 1.39
C LEU A 67 -2.08 -16.01 2.36
N VAL A 68 -2.96 -15.13 1.89
CA VAL A 68 -3.98 -14.47 2.72
C VAL A 68 -5.35 -14.63 2.08
N GLY A 69 -6.36 -14.85 2.92
CA GLY A 69 -7.76 -14.72 2.52
C GLY A 69 -8.21 -13.28 2.74
N HIS A 70 -8.93 -12.71 1.78
CA HIS A 70 -9.50 -11.38 1.86
C HIS A 70 -10.94 -11.40 1.33
N GLU A 71 -11.75 -10.42 1.75
CA GLU A 71 -13.04 -10.18 1.11
C GLU A 71 -12.80 -9.61 -0.30
N GLY A 72 -13.67 -9.96 -1.25
CA GLY A 72 -13.52 -9.50 -2.63
C GLY A 72 -13.74 -7.99 -2.71
N GLY A 73 -12.78 -7.25 -3.25
CA GLY A 73 -12.89 -5.79 -3.38
C GLY A 73 -11.77 -4.99 -2.69
N ASP A 74 -11.08 -5.58 -1.71
CA ASP A 74 -10.23 -4.80 -0.78
C ASP A 74 -8.79 -5.34 -0.69
N CYS A 75 -8.27 -5.94 -1.77
CA CYS A 75 -6.91 -6.48 -1.81
C CYS A 75 -6.12 -5.94 -3.02
N ILE A 76 -4.87 -5.54 -2.75
CA ILE A 76 -3.93 -5.03 -3.75
C ILE A 76 -2.51 -5.47 -3.39
N TYR A 77 -1.75 -5.84 -4.41
CA TYR A 77 -0.32 -6.09 -4.35
C TYR A 77 0.39 -5.27 -5.42
N PHE A 78 1.31 -4.40 -4.98
CA PHE A 78 2.03 -3.47 -5.85
C PHE A 78 3.43 -3.16 -5.32
N SER A 79 4.27 -2.61 -6.18
CA SER A 79 5.57 -2.02 -5.87
C SER A 79 5.57 -0.53 -6.23
N ILE A 80 6.34 0.30 -5.51
CA ILE A 80 6.50 1.74 -5.76
C ILE A 80 7.97 2.08 -5.88
N ASP A 81 8.39 2.48 -7.09
CA ASP A 81 9.78 2.76 -7.47
C ASP A 81 10.74 1.61 -7.02
N ASP A 82 12.01 1.60 -7.43
CA ASP A 82 13.00 0.64 -6.86
C ASP A 82 13.35 1.00 -5.41
N ILE A 83 12.34 1.22 -4.56
CA ILE A 83 12.53 1.71 -3.20
C ILE A 83 13.11 0.62 -2.31
N PHE A 84 12.92 -0.68 -2.62
CA PHE A 84 13.78 -1.78 -2.16
C PHE A 84 13.70 -2.96 -3.12
#